data_AF-M2P882-F1
#
_entry.id   AF-M2P882-F1
#
_cell.length_a   1.000
_cell.length_b   1.000
_cell.length_c   1.000
_cell.angle_alpha   90.00
_cell.angle_beta   90.00
_cell.angle_gamma   90.00
#
_symmetry.space_group_name_H-M   'P 1'
#
loop_
_entity.id
_entity.type
_entity.pdbx_description
1 polymer ?
#
loop_
_entity_poly.entity_id
_entity_poly.type
_entity_poly.pdbx_seq_one_letter_code
_entity_poly.pdbx_strand_id
1 'polypeptide(L)'
;MRFPNSLFLLCFGVLAGTGFINAPPNGAIISPGNIFNYSYAELQDCHQGFTPVTVWLVSIPPTLSQLNSSGEFNPGDFLNFFGSFATPTLSNLPTIPTPPPPPELEMPTLGIPTEEIFFTVVEHTGGCDSSELFNLGILAVTSSCSWSAAYYWSS
;
A
#
# COMPACT_ATOMS: atom_id res chain seq x y z
N MET A 1 0.17 -2.88 -41.65
CA MET A 1 -1.20 -2.35 -41.60
C MET A 1 -1.76 -2.61 -40.21
N ARG A 2 -2.18 -1.52 -39.56
CA ARG A 2 -2.99 -1.36 -38.33
C ARG A 2 -3.16 -2.56 -37.40
N PHE A 3 -2.46 -2.52 -36.26
CA PHE A 3 -2.99 -3.09 -35.02
C PHE A 3 -4.27 -2.32 -34.64
N PRO A 4 -5.36 -2.99 -34.26
CA PRO A 4 -6.55 -2.28 -33.82
C PRO A 4 -6.23 -1.52 -32.54
N ASN A 5 -6.67 -0.27 -32.50
CA ASN A 5 -6.76 0.55 -31.29
C ASN A 5 -7.55 -0.22 -30.23
N SER A 6 -6.86 -1.03 -29.44
CA SER A 6 -7.40 -1.52 -28.19
C SER A 6 -7.34 -0.34 -27.25
N LEU A 7 -8.47 0.33 -27.12
CA LEU A 7 -8.74 1.33 -26.11
C LEU A 7 -8.50 0.64 -24.76
N PHE A 8 -7.26 0.73 -24.26
CA PHE A 8 -6.93 0.42 -22.88
C PHE A 8 -7.65 1.49 -22.07
N LEU A 9 -8.90 1.18 -21.71
CA LEU A 9 -9.65 1.88 -20.69
C LEU A 9 -8.86 1.69 -19.40
N LEU A 10 -7.93 2.61 -19.17
CA LEU A 10 -7.27 2.75 -17.90
C LEU A 10 -8.38 3.17 -16.94
N CYS A 11 -8.82 2.23 -16.11
CA CYS A 11 -9.68 2.49 -14.97
C CYS A 11 -8.83 3.25 -13.92
N PHE A 12 -8.33 4.44 -14.27
CA PHE A 12 -7.65 5.33 -13.33
C PHE A 12 -8.70 5.95 -12.41
N GLY A 13 -9.15 5.17 -11.44
CA GLY A 13 -9.75 5.71 -10.24
C GLY A 13 -8.62 6.17 -9.32
N VAL A 14 -8.56 7.45 -9.00
CA VAL A 14 -7.98 7.85 -7.71
C VAL A 14 -8.92 7.27 -6.67
N LEU A 15 -8.53 6.16 -6.04
CA LEU A 15 -9.25 5.63 -4.90
C LEU A 15 -9.11 6.65 -3.77
N ALA A 16 -10.24 7.26 -3.41
CA ALA A 16 -10.29 8.33 -2.43
C ALA A 16 -10.02 7.77 -1.03
N GLY A 17 -8.73 7.68 -0.70
CA GLY A 17 -8.24 7.60 0.65
C GLY A 17 -8.13 9.01 1.26
N THR A 18 -8.24 9.13 2.58
CA THR A 18 -7.89 10.35 3.30
C THR A 18 -6.37 10.52 3.41
N GLY A 19 -5.62 9.42 3.45
CA GLY A 19 -4.14 9.42 3.46
C GLY A 19 -3.51 9.59 2.08
N PHE A 20 -2.33 10.23 2.02
CA PHE A 20 -1.60 10.47 0.77
C PHE A 20 -0.37 9.56 0.63
N ILE A 21 -0.42 8.61 -0.31
CA ILE A 21 0.76 7.82 -0.72
C ILE A 21 1.49 8.58 -1.82
N ASN A 22 2.71 9.02 -1.55
CA ASN A 22 3.56 9.73 -2.52
C ASN A 22 4.32 8.77 -3.43
N ALA A 23 4.67 7.59 -2.92
CA ALA A 23 5.34 6.54 -3.68
C ALA A 23 4.91 5.15 -3.17
N PRO A 24 4.63 4.18 -4.06
CA PRO A 24 4.76 4.26 -5.53
C PRO A 24 3.66 5.11 -6.19
N PRO A 25 3.86 5.60 -7.43
CA PRO A 25 2.84 6.38 -8.14
C PRO A 25 1.65 5.50 -8.54
N ASN A 26 0.47 6.10 -8.64
CA ASN A 26 -0.76 5.35 -8.93
C ASN A 26 -0.68 4.64 -10.28
N GLY A 27 -1.05 3.36 -10.30
CA GLY A 27 -0.92 2.49 -11.46
C GLY A 27 0.52 2.01 -11.72
N ALA A 28 1.42 2.09 -10.75
CA ALA A 28 2.77 1.57 -10.91
C ALA A 28 2.76 0.07 -11.19
N ILE A 29 3.58 -0.34 -12.16
CA ILE A 29 3.82 -1.75 -12.48
C ILE A 29 5.08 -2.18 -11.74
N ILE A 30 4.94 -3.06 -10.76
CA ILE A 30 6.04 -3.54 -9.93
C ILE A 30 6.08 -5.06 -10.02
N SER A 31 7.15 -5.61 -10.58
CA SER A 31 7.33 -7.05 -10.65
C SER A 31 7.54 -7.64 -9.25
N PRO A 32 7.06 -8.86 -8.98
CA PRO A 32 7.45 -9.61 -7.80
C PRO A 32 8.97 -9.68 -7.62
N GLY A 33 9.45 -9.51 -6.39
CA GLY A 33 10.87 -9.47 -6.02
C GLY A 33 11.58 -8.15 -6.33
N ASN A 34 10.90 -7.17 -6.95
CA ASN A 34 11.49 -5.85 -7.15
C ASN A 34 11.32 -4.98 -5.91
N ILE A 35 12.36 -4.20 -5.62
CA ILE A 35 12.35 -3.14 -4.62
C ILE A 35 11.72 -1.89 -5.25
N PHE A 36 10.85 -1.21 -4.49
CA PHE A 36 10.21 0.04 -4.88
C PHE A 36 10.29 1.08 -3.75
N ASN A 37 10.28 2.36 -4.13
CA ASN A 37 10.29 3.46 -3.18
C ASN A 37 8.94 3.55 -2.47
N TYR A 38 8.99 3.60 -1.14
CA TYR A 38 7.83 3.84 -0.28
C TYR A 38 7.91 5.24 0.30
N SER A 39 6.84 6.01 0.13
CA SER A 39 6.69 7.30 0.78
C SER A 39 5.23 7.58 1.06
N TYR A 40 4.92 7.91 2.30
CA TYR A 40 3.60 8.25 2.79
C TYR A 40 3.64 9.63 3.44
N ALA A 41 2.67 10.47 3.10
CA ALA A 41 2.41 11.73 3.76
C ALA A 41 1.24 11.54 4.73
N GLU A 42 1.57 11.66 6.02
CA GLU A 42 0.60 11.64 7.11
C GLU A 42 -0.31 12.87 7.08
N LEU A 43 -1.55 12.68 7.53
CA LEU A 43 -2.44 13.80 7.81
C LEU A 43 -2.09 14.34 9.20
N GLN A 44 -1.38 15.48 9.25
CA GLN A 44 -1.05 16.15 10.51
C GLN A 44 -2.24 16.89 11.13
N ASP A 45 -3.43 16.29 11.13
CA ASP A 45 -4.62 16.89 11.72
C ASP A 45 -4.60 16.81 13.25
N CYS A 46 -3.79 15.89 13.79
CA CYS A 46 -3.57 15.77 15.21
C CYS A 46 -2.08 15.87 15.51
N HIS A 47 -1.66 16.89 16.26
CA HIS A 47 -0.28 17.07 16.72
C HIS A 47 0.11 16.00 17.78
N GLN A 48 -0.10 14.72 17.49
CA GLN A 48 0.49 13.63 18.23
C GLN A 48 2.01 13.74 18.11
N GLY A 49 2.77 13.07 18.98
CA GLY A 49 4.22 12.95 18.80
C GLY A 49 4.60 11.90 17.75
N PHE A 50 3.72 10.93 17.53
CA PHE A 50 3.91 9.83 16.60
C PHE A 50 2.58 9.40 16.02
N THR A 51 2.60 9.04 14.74
CA THR A 51 1.44 8.48 14.05
C THR A 51 1.75 7.03 13.68
N PRO A 52 1.04 6.05 14.26
CA PRO A 52 1.16 4.65 13.84
C PRO A 52 0.60 4.49 12.44
N VAL A 53 1.35 3.79 11.59
CA VAL A 53 0.91 3.42 10.24
C VAL A 53 1.15 1.93 10.00
N THR A 54 0.24 1.27 9.30
CA THR A 54 0.38 -0.13 8.88
C THR A 54 0.26 -0.23 7.37
N VAL A 55 1.07 -1.09 6.75
CA VAL A 55 1.21 -1.14 5.30
C VAL A 55 0.86 -2.53 4.78
N TRP A 56 -0.05 -2.58 3.81
CA TRP A 56 -0.71 -3.80 3.34
C TRP A 56 -0.80 -3.85 1.81
N LEU A 57 -0.89 -5.07 1.28
CA LEU A 57 -1.38 -5.34 -0.07
C LEU A 57 -2.69 -6.10 0.02
N VAL A 58 -3.67 -5.70 -0.77
CA VAL A 58 -4.99 -6.34 -0.84
C VAL A 58 -5.39 -6.53 -2.31
N SER A 59 -6.25 -7.52 -2.60
CA SER A 59 -6.71 -7.83 -3.96
C SER A 59 -7.92 -7.01 -4.42
N ILE A 60 -8.60 -6.34 -3.48
CA ILE A 60 -9.79 -5.52 -3.74
C ILE A 60 -9.59 -4.13 -3.15
N PRO A 61 -10.24 -3.09 -3.71
CA PRO A 61 -10.13 -1.75 -3.15
C PRO A 61 -10.54 -1.74 -1.66
N PRO A 62 -9.64 -1.38 -0.74
CA PRO A 62 -9.91 -1.41 0.69
C PRO A 62 -10.93 -0.33 1.07
N THR A 63 -11.72 -0.63 2.08
CA THR A 63 -12.68 0.29 2.70
C THR A 63 -12.52 0.25 4.21
N LEU A 64 -12.84 1.36 4.89
CA LEU A 64 -12.74 1.43 6.36
C LEU A 64 -13.58 0.34 7.05
N SER A 65 -14.68 -0.10 6.43
CA SER A 65 -15.52 -1.19 6.94
C SER A 65 -14.86 -2.56 7.00
N GLN A 66 -13.74 -2.76 6.30
CA GLN A 66 -12.98 -4.02 6.33
C GLN A 66 -11.95 -4.07 7.46
N LEU A 67 -11.69 -2.95 8.12
CA LEU A 67 -10.79 -2.89 9.26
C LEU A 67 -11.51 -3.35 10.52
N ASN A 68 -10.78 -4.07 11.37
CA ASN A 68 -11.23 -4.40 12.72
C ASN A 68 -11.16 -3.15 13.64
N SER A 69 -11.55 -3.32 14.90
CA SER A 69 -11.50 -2.24 15.90
C SER A 69 -10.10 -1.69 16.17
N SER A 70 -9.04 -2.39 15.75
CA SER A 70 -7.64 -1.98 15.88
C SER A 70 -7.08 -1.34 14.61
N GLY A 71 -7.89 -1.19 13.55
CA GLY A 71 -7.41 -0.64 12.27
C GLY A 71 -6.65 -1.63 11.40
N GLU A 72 -6.81 -2.93 11.63
CA GLU A 72 -6.11 -3.98 10.89
C GLU A 72 -7.08 -4.78 10.01
N PHE A 73 -6.59 -5.31 8.90
CA PHE A 73 -7.33 -6.26 8.08
C PHE A 73 -7.37 -7.64 8.75
N ASN A 74 -8.49 -8.35 8.65
CA ASN A 74 -8.56 -9.70 9.20
C ASN A 74 -7.69 -10.68 8.39
N PRO A 75 -7.19 -11.76 9.02
CA PRO A 75 -6.48 -12.81 8.30
C PRO A 75 -7.31 -13.35 7.13
N GLY A 76 -6.74 -13.28 5.92
CA GLY A 76 -7.41 -13.70 4.69
C GLY A 76 -7.99 -12.56 3.84
N ASP A 77 -8.11 -11.35 4.39
CA ASP A 77 -8.58 -10.17 3.65
C ASP A 77 -7.44 -9.41 2.96
N PHE A 78 -6.19 -9.80 3.20
CA PHE A 78 -4.98 -9.19 2.63
C PHE A 78 -4.07 -10.22 1.97
N LEU A 79 -3.32 -9.76 0.96
CA LEU A 79 -2.33 -10.51 0.21
C LEU A 79 -0.97 -10.52 0.90
N ASN A 80 -0.57 -9.38 1.48
CA ASN A 80 0.68 -9.25 2.22
C ASN A 80 0.60 -8.15 3.28
N PHE A 81 1.36 -8.34 4.36
CA PHE A 81 1.58 -7.34 5.39
C PHE A 81 3.06 -6.98 5.42
N PHE A 82 3.39 -5.71 5.21
CA PHE A 82 4.78 -5.24 5.20
C PHE A 82 5.29 -4.90 6.60
N GLY A 83 4.40 -4.52 7.50
CA GLY A 83 4.75 -4.14 8.86
C GLY A 83 3.95 -2.97 9.40
N SER A 84 4.17 -2.73 10.70
CA SER A 84 3.70 -1.56 11.42
C SER A 84 4.87 -0.63 11.66
N PHE A 85 4.68 0.64 11.35
CA PHE A 85 5.68 1.68 11.47
C PHE A 85 5.11 2.86 12.26
N ALA A 86 6.00 3.75 12.69
CA ALA A 86 5.60 5.01 13.31
C ALA A 86 6.29 6.17 12.61
N THR A 87 5.52 7.16 12.17
CA THR A 87 6.06 8.42 11.64
C THR A 87 6.17 9.45 12.77
N PRO A 88 7.37 10.02 13.02
CA PRO A 88 7.53 11.10 13.97
C PRO A 88 7.03 12.41 13.36
N THR A 89 5.96 12.95 13.92
CA THR A 89 5.37 14.25 13.60
C THR A 89 6.14 15.40 14.26
N LEU A 90 6.78 15.15 15.41
CA LEU A 90 7.63 16.12 16.10
C LEU A 90 9.11 15.74 15.95
N SER A 91 9.91 16.69 15.47
CA SER A 91 11.36 16.60 15.54
C SER A 91 11.77 16.60 17.02
N ASN A 92 12.65 15.67 17.42
CA ASN A 92 13.29 15.58 18.76
C ASN A 92 12.59 14.73 19.84
N LEU A 93 11.71 13.79 19.48
CA LEU A 93 11.15 12.86 20.45
C LEU A 93 12.12 11.71 20.80
N PRO A 94 12.06 11.16 22.04
CA PRO A 94 12.85 10.00 22.43
C PRO A 94 12.53 8.78 21.54
N THR A 95 13.54 7.93 21.34
CA THR A 95 13.50 6.74 20.47
C THR A 95 12.25 5.90 20.72
N ILE A 96 11.47 5.69 19.66
CA ILE A 96 10.21 4.94 19.64
C ILE A 96 10.49 3.44 19.74
N PRO A 97 9.61 2.63 20.36
CA PRO A 97 9.66 1.17 20.25
C PRO A 97 9.42 0.64 18.83
N THR A 98 8.75 1.40 17.95
CA THR A 98 8.43 1.01 16.57
C THR A 98 9.40 1.67 15.57
N PRO A 99 9.95 0.92 14.62
CA PRO A 99 10.85 1.49 13.63
C PRO A 99 10.12 2.49 12.71
N PRO A 100 10.83 3.52 12.20
CA PRO A 100 10.30 4.34 11.13
C PRO A 100 10.07 3.48 9.88
N PRO A 101 9.14 3.88 8.99
CA PRO A 101 8.92 3.17 7.75
C PRO A 101 10.20 3.15 6.90
N PRO A 102 10.58 1.99 6.31
CA PRO A 102 11.71 1.93 5.43
C PRO A 102 11.42 2.74 4.15
N PRO A 103 12.43 3.41 3.55
CA PRO A 103 12.25 4.16 2.31
C PRO A 103 11.99 3.25 1.10
N GLU A 104 12.24 1.96 1.27
CA GLU A 104 12.18 0.93 0.23
C GLU A 104 11.42 -0.29 0.76
N LEU A 105 10.54 -0.84 -0.05
CA LEU A 105 9.82 -2.08 0.21
C LEU A 105 10.02 -3.03 -0.97
N GLU A 106 10.02 -4.34 -0.70
CA GLU A 106 10.15 -5.37 -1.73
C GLU A 106 8.78 -5.95 -2.06
N MET A 107 8.39 -5.94 -3.34
CA MET A 107 7.13 -6.53 -3.76
C MET A 107 7.16 -8.06 -3.54
N PRO A 108 6.26 -8.63 -2.71
CA PRO A 108 6.24 -10.07 -2.45
C PRO A 108 5.86 -10.86 -3.70
N THR A 109 6.26 -12.13 -3.73
CA THR A 109 5.77 -13.08 -4.74
C THR A 109 4.40 -13.61 -4.33
N LEU A 110 3.36 -13.07 -4.96
CA LEU A 110 1.97 -13.35 -4.61
C LEU A 110 1.41 -14.65 -5.19
N GLY A 111 2.12 -15.28 -6.13
CA GLY A 111 1.70 -16.55 -6.75
C GLY A 111 0.39 -16.49 -7.56
N ILE A 112 -0.16 -15.28 -7.75
CA ILE A 112 -1.37 -14.98 -8.53
C ILE A 112 -0.98 -14.37 -9.89
N PRO A 113 -1.82 -14.50 -10.93
CA PRO A 113 -1.57 -13.85 -12.21
C PRO A 113 -1.44 -12.33 -12.07
N THR A 114 -0.89 -11.67 -13.09
CA THR A 114 -0.81 -10.21 -13.17
C THR A 114 -2.20 -9.59 -13.06
N GLU A 115 -2.57 -9.18 -11.86
CA GLU A 115 -3.83 -8.53 -11.54
C GLU A 115 -3.56 -7.15 -10.92
N GLU A 116 -4.60 -6.31 -10.97
CA GLU A 116 -4.62 -5.05 -10.24
C GLU A 116 -4.80 -5.37 -8.75
N ILE A 117 -3.80 -5.00 -7.96
CA ILE A 117 -3.80 -5.10 -6.50
C ILE A 117 -3.74 -3.70 -5.91
N PHE A 118 -4.12 -3.56 -4.65
CA PHE A 118 -4.15 -2.26 -3.99
C PHE A 118 -3.13 -2.21 -2.88
N PHE A 119 -2.22 -1.25 -3.00
CA PHE A 119 -1.30 -0.86 -1.95
C PHE A 119 -2.03 0.07 -0.99
N THR A 120 -2.07 -0.33 0.28
CA THR A 120 -2.90 0.31 1.29
C THR A 120 -2.06 0.67 2.49
N VAL A 121 -2.20 1.90 2.95
CA VAL A 121 -1.63 2.37 4.22
C VAL A 121 -2.79 2.73 5.13
N VAL A 122 -2.83 2.11 6.31
CA VAL A 122 -3.77 2.50 7.37
C VAL A 122 -3.02 3.35 8.37
N GLU A 123 -3.42 4.60 8.50
CA GLU A 123 -2.92 5.54 9.48
C GLU A 123 -3.88 5.60 10.67
N HIS A 124 -3.34 5.52 11.88
CA HIS A 124 -4.12 5.63 13.10
C HIS A 124 -4.00 7.04 13.69
N THR A 125 -5.05 7.85 13.56
CA THR A 125 -5.12 9.17 14.18
C THR A 125 -5.93 9.08 15.46
N GLY A 126 -5.25 8.78 16.57
CA GLY A 126 -5.87 8.82 17.90
C GLY A 126 -5.85 10.22 18.50
N GLY A 127 -6.79 10.54 19.38
CA GLY A 127 -6.58 11.60 20.39
C GLY A 127 -6.93 13.05 20.01
N CYS A 128 -7.52 13.32 18.85
CA CYS A 128 -7.98 14.68 18.52
C CYS A 128 -9.35 15.01 19.11
N ASP A 129 -10.17 14.01 19.36
CA ASP A 129 -11.54 14.19 19.83
C ASP A 129 -12.07 12.92 20.53
N SER A 130 -11.25 12.25 21.34
CA SER A 130 -11.61 10.98 22.02
C SER A 130 -12.14 9.87 21.10
N SER A 131 -12.13 10.08 19.78
CA SER A 131 -12.47 9.10 18.77
C SER A 131 -11.18 8.57 18.16
N GLU A 132 -11.12 7.25 18.02
CA GLU A 132 -10.08 6.61 17.22
C GLU A 132 -10.55 6.67 15.77
N LEU A 133 -9.83 7.44 14.96
CA LEU A 133 -10.08 7.55 13.53
C LEU A 133 -8.97 6.83 12.78
N PHE A 134 -9.38 6.08 11.75
CA PHE A 134 -8.48 5.45 10.82
C PHE A 134 -8.53 6.20 9.49
N ASN A 135 -7.36 6.51 8.94
CA ASN A 135 -7.22 7.06 7.61
C ASN A 135 -6.69 5.97 6.68
N LEU A 136 -7.26 5.88 5.49
CA LEU A 136 -6.80 4.97 4.44
C LEU A 136 -6.08 5.78 3.38
N GLY A 137 -4.83 5.42 3.08
CA GLY A 137 -4.19 5.72 1.80
C GLY A 137 -4.36 4.51 0.89
N ILE A 138 -4.86 4.72 -0.33
CA ILE A 138 -5.15 3.64 -1.28
C ILE A 138 -4.53 3.99 -2.62
N LEU A 139 -3.82 3.02 -3.20
CA LEU A 139 -3.20 3.18 -4.50
C LEU A 139 -3.25 1.87 -5.29
N ALA A 140 -3.66 1.93 -6.55
CA ALA A 140 -3.65 0.77 -7.42
C ALA A 140 -2.23 0.50 -7.94
N VAL A 141 -1.80 -0.76 -7.90
CA VAL A 141 -0.52 -1.25 -8.42
C VAL A 141 -0.79 -2.54 -9.17
N THR A 142 -0.05 -2.77 -10.25
CA THR A 142 -0.16 -4.04 -10.99
C THR A 142 1.07 -4.88 -10.75
N SER A 143 0.90 -6.13 -10.31
CA SER A 143 2.02 -7.06 -10.14
C SER A 143 2.35 -7.73 -11.46
N SER A 144 3.32 -7.23 -12.23
CA SER A 144 3.70 -7.90 -13.49
C SER A 144 4.42 -9.22 -13.21
N CYS A 145 3.78 -10.36 -13.47
CA CYS A 145 4.48 -11.64 -13.50
C CYS A 145 5.58 -11.61 -14.58
N SER A 146 6.84 -11.70 -14.17
CA SER A 146 7.91 -12.18 -15.05
C SER A 146 7.73 -13.67 -15.25
N TRP A 147 6.93 -14.07 -16.25
CA TRP A 147 7.10 -15.39 -16.82
C TRP A 147 8.45 -15.35 -17.54
N SER A 148 9.50 -15.79 -16.83
CA SER A 148 10.70 -16.30 -17.50
C SER A 148 10.18 -17.31 -18.50
N ALA A 149 10.19 -16.95 -19.77
CA ALA A 149 9.95 -17.88 -20.86
C ALA A 149 11.11 -18.88 -20.84
N ALA A 150 11.03 -19.87 -19.96
CA ALA A 150 11.69 -21.14 -20.12
C ALA A 150 11.01 -21.77 -21.34
N TYR A 151 11.47 -21.37 -22.53
CA TYR A 151 11.24 -22.12 -23.75
C TYR A 151 11.88 -23.49 -23.53
N TYR A 152 11.09 -24.42 -23.01
CA TYR A 152 11.27 -25.84 -23.24
C TYR A 152 11.15 -26.04 -24.76
N TRP A 153 12.28 -26.13 -25.45
CA TRP A 153 12.36 -26.91 -26.68
C TRP A 153 13.06 -28.21 -26.31
N SER A 154 12.26 -29.19 -25.90
CA SER A 154 12.67 -30.59 -25.94
C SER A 154 12.31 -31.16 -27.31
N SER A 155 13.32 -31.81 -27.91
CA SER A 155 13.37 -32.65 -29.13
C SER A 155 13.22 -31.95 -30.48
#